data_AF-A0A419FHM5-F1
#
_entry.id   AF-A0A419FHM5-F1
#
_cell.length_a   1.000
_cell.length_b   1.000
_cell.length_c   1.000
_cell.angle_alpha   90.00
_cell.angle_beta   90.00
_cell.angle_gamma   90.00
#
_symmetry.space_group_name_H-M   'P 1'
#
loop_
_entity.id
_entity.type
_entity.pdbx_description
1 polymer ?
#
loop_
_entity_poly.entity_id
_entity_poly.type
_entity_poly.pdbx_seq_one_letter_code
_entity_poly.pdbx_strand_id
1 'polypeptide(L)'
;MRGAVQMNAKPASLSTMVPQGLFCPSDAAGRRPVQPGRSPWQVRRTALPARAAGFAGFRPATGALPALAALILAWPALGRPQEPDALATKPPPASATQIAPLPETDEQGEPEERPESEAAVGGLGVVIPIRTDINDVTTESIERRINAAREAGARVIIFDIHTPGGYGGSALDISHLIKNTRDIHTVAWINTQAYSAGALIAVACDEIVMAPASTMGDSQVILSGPDGASAVPEALAPKVNTPILADFRDSANTNGYDPLLCEAFVLPEREVWWVEHLQTGQREFISREEKRERLGGGADGSSFSSALRRLSAGEVEWKLVESYRDVVTNETVKLRQPVVGDYALLQMSAGEAYAFGFNKGVAAGEEDLGARYGLSNLARAELNWSEELTMWLTSAWVRGILLVLMLLAAYVEFHTPGVGLAGLVALICLVIFAGAPYLTGFANFWEVALIVVGFILLALEAFVIPGFGVAGITGIVFVIVGLLATFVPDVPGRTFPLVTPSASGVWEFVRNGLLTITFAALLSIVGMFVMGRYLPEMEALRRAIPLNPTPEEVAPEDGYHGAVRVGDLGRCETPLRPAGKARFGDVLADVVSQADFVESGEAVEVIERHGNVVVVRPARKV
;
A
#
# COMPACT_ATOMS: atom_id res chain seq x y z
N MET A 1 32.83 -51.81 -18.00
CA MET A 1 32.36 -53.22 -18.06
C MET A 1 31.69 -53.57 -16.72
N ARG A 2 31.07 -54.76 -16.65
CA ARG A 2 30.61 -55.52 -15.47
C ARG A 2 31.50 -55.29 -14.22
N GLY A 3 31.02 -55.26 -12.97
CA GLY A 3 30.02 -56.13 -12.33
C GLY A 3 30.72 -57.34 -11.68
N ALA A 4 30.26 -57.99 -10.60
CA ALA A 4 29.10 -57.79 -9.70
C ALA A 4 29.30 -58.71 -8.43
N VAL A 5 28.21 -59.09 -7.75
CA VAL A 5 28.09 -60.19 -6.75
C VAL A 5 28.60 -59.88 -5.32
N GLN A 6 28.20 -60.54 -4.21
CA GLN A 6 26.91 -60.95 -3.57
C GLN A 6 27.27 -61.88 -2.37
N MET A 7 26.26 -62.36 -1.62
CA MET A 7 26.28 -63.33 -0.49
C MET A 7 26.69 -62.76 0.88
N ASN A 8 25.90 -62.75 1.97
CA ASN A 8 24.66 -63.43 2.44
C ASN A 8 24.86 -64.70 3.30
N ALA A 9 24.51 -64.63 4.60
CA ALA A 9 24.25 -65.79 5.46
C ALA A 9 23.32 -65.45 6.67
N LYS A 10 22.33 -66.32 6.88
CA LYS A 10 21.44 -66.53 8.06
C LYS A 10 21.20 -68.08 8.12
N PRO A 11 20.52 -68.74 9.10
CA PRO A 11 19.35 -68.28 9.87
C PRO A 11 19.23 -68.86 11.33
N ALA A 12 17.98 -69.03 11.82
CA ALA A 12 17.46 -69.90 12.90
C ALA A 12 17.29 -69.30 14.33
N SER A 13 16.29 -69.67 15.16
CA SER A 13 14.91 -70.20 14.91
C SER A 13 14.07 -70.38 16.21
N LEU A 14 12.76 -70.02 16.18
CA LEU A 14 11.63 -70.58 17.01
C LEU A 14 11.66 -70.44 18.57
N SER A 15 10.61 -70.71 19.38
CA SER A 15 9.16 -70.33 19.38
C SER A 15 8.40 -70.92 20.61
N THR A 16 7.71 -70.12 21.44
CA THR A 16 6.53 -70.41 22.35
C THR A 16 6.16 -69.10 23.12
N MET A 17 4.91 -68.64 23.35
CA MET A 17 3.70 -69.13 24.07
C MET A 17 3.84 -69.22 25.62
N VAL A 18 3.13 -68.50 26.53
CA VAL A 18 1.67 -68.16 26.78
C VAL A 18 1.05 -69.06 27.89
N PRO A 19 0.12 -68.65 28.82
CA PRO A 19 -0.28 -67.34 29.41
C PRO A 19 -0.75 -67.41 30.94
N GLN A 20 -1.72 -66.55 31.36
CA GLN A 20 -2.63 -66.55 32.57
C GLN A 20 -2.15 -65.87 33.89
N GLY A 21 -3.03 -65.28 34.74
CA GLY A 21 -4.43 -64.84 34.53
C GLY A 21 -5.33 -64.67 35.79
N LEU A 22 -6.41 -63.85 35.67
CA LEU A 22 -7.62 -63.74 36.52
C LEU A 22 -7.47 -63.11 37.95
N PHE A 23 -8.52 -62.62 38.67
CA PHE A 23 -9.99 -62.77 38.57
C PHE A 23 -10.80 -61.46 38.86
N CYS A 24 -12.11 -61.47 38.52
CA CYS A 24 -13.17 -60.43 38.69
C CYS A 24 -13.99 -60.64 40.02
N PRO A 25 -15.22 -60.09 40.29
CA PRO A 25 -16.21 -59.30 39.50
C PRO A 25 -16.61 -57.96 40.21
N SER A 26 -17.79 -57.29 40.12
CA SER A 26 -19.11 -57.47 39.43
C SER A 26 -19.91 -56.15 39.28
N ASP A 27 -20.55 -55.98 38.11
CA ASP A 27 -21.92 -55.48 37.81
C ASP A 27 -22.63 -54.24 38.42
N ALA A 28 -23.47 -53.65 37.52
CA ALA A 28 -24.83 -53.10 37.72
C ALA A 28 -25.09 -51.58 37.96
N ALA A 29 -25.63 -50.96 36.90
CA ALA A 29 -26.80 -50.06 36.86
C ALA A 29 -26.79 -48.65 37.51
N GLY A 30 -27.60 -47.75 36.94
CA GLY A 30 -28.12 -46.54 37.62
C GLY A 30 -27.91 -45.20 36.89
N ARG A 31 -28.97 -44.65 36.28
CA ARG A 31 -29.03 -43.21 35.92
C ARG A 31 -29.50 -42.40 37.12
N ARG A 32 -28.89 -41.23 37.40
CA ARG A 32 -29.58 -40.00 37.85
C ARG A 32 -28.62 -38.78 37.82
N PRO A 33 -29.13 -37.54 37.67
CA PRO A 33 -28.31 -36.33 37.54
C PRO A 33 -28.03 -35.65 38.90
N VAL A 34 -27.01 -34.79 38.93
CA VAL A 34 -26.82 -33.79 40.00
C VAL A 34 -27.49 -32.48 39.58
N GLN A 35 -28.26 -31.88 40.48
CA GLN A 35 -28.89 -30.56 40.32
C GLN A 35 -28.34 -29.57 41.38
N PRO A 36 -28.44 -28.24 41.15
CA PRO A 36 -27.66 -27.25 41.86
C PRO A 36 -28.32 -26.73 43.15
N GLY A 37 -27.51 -26.06 43.97
CA GLY A 37 -27.98 -25.16 45.02
C GLY A 37 -26.85 -24.27 45.54
N ARG A 38 -27.12 -23.15 46.22
CA ARG A 38 -28.39 -22.41 46.38
C ARG A 38 -28.06 -20.98 46.83
N SER A 39 -28.91 -20.01 46.52
CA SER A 39 -28.76 -18.62 47.01
C SER A 39 -29.34 -18.41 48.41
N PRO A 40 -28.93 -17.33 49.09
CA PRO A 40 -29.86 -16.57 49.94
C PRO A 40 -29.81 -15.05 49.70
N TRP A 41 -30.86 -14.55 49.06
CA TRP A 41 -31.62 -13.31 49.30
C TRP A 41 -31.06 -12.18 50.20
N GLN A 42 -30.92 -10.98 49.61
CA GLN A 42 -31.31 -9.62 50.08
C GLN A 42 -30.87 -9.12 51.50
N VAL A 43 -30.86 -7.82 51.87
CA VAL A 43 -31.41 -6.55 51.32
C VAL A 43 -30.44 -5.39 51.65
N ARG A 44 -30.19 -4.45 50.72
CA ARG A 44 -30.35 -2.97 50.89
C ARG A 44 -29.71 -2.15 49.76
N ARG A 45 -30.38 -1.05 49.40
CA ARG A 45 -29.84 0.05 48.59
C ARG A 45 -29.25 1.13 49.51
N THR A 46 -28.08 1.63 49.17
CA THR A 46 -27.62 3.00 49.45
C THR A 46 -26.98 3.54 48.17
N ALA A 47 -26.91 4.86 48.01
CA ALA A 47 -26.65 5.49 46.71
C ALA A 47 -25.67 6.67 46.81
N LEU A 48 -25.22 7.12 45.63
CA LEU A 48 -24.43 8.32 45.35
C LEU A 48 -22.94 8.30 45.77
N PRO A 49 -22.08 9.13 45.15
CA PRO A 49 -22.25 9.89 43.89
C PRO A 49 -21.18 9.55 42.82
N ALA A 50 -21.57 9.61 41.55
CA ALA A 50 -20.61 9.84 40.47
C ALA A 50 -20.19 11.32 40.49
N ARG A 51 -18.91 11.63 40.24
CA ARG A 51 -18.39 13.00 40.19
C ARG A 51 -17.81 13.27 38.80
N ALA A 52 -18.36 14.26 38.09
CA ALA A 52 -18.02 14.54 36.71
C ALA A 52 -17.08 15.74 36.58
N ALA A 53 -16.02 15.57 35.78
CA ALA A 53 -15.23 16.60 35.11
C ALA A 53 -14.49 15.90 33.94
N GLY A 54 -14.36 16.46 32.75
CA GLY A 54 -14.89 17.75 32.29
C GLY A 54 -14.49 18.06 30.85
N PHE A 55 -14.72 17.15 29.90
CA PHE A 55 -14.42 17.39 28.48
C PHE A 55 -15.50 18.26 27.82
N ALA A 56 -15.11 19.43 27.34
CA ALA A 56 -16.00 20.38 26.67
C ALA A 56 -15.52 20.67 25.24
N GLY A 57 -16.45 20.70 24.29
CA GLY A 57 -16.28 21.46 23.05
C GLY A 57 -15.58 20.77 21.87
N PHE A 58 -16.11 19.64 21.38
CA PHE A 58 -15.97 19.32 19.96
C PHE A 58 -17.36 19.38 19.29
N ARG A 59 -17.56 20.36 18.40
CA ARG A 59 -18.78 20.49 17.59
C ARG A 59 -18.45 20.06 16.15
N PRO A 60 -19.10 19.02 15.59
CA PRO A 60 -18.91 18.69 14.19
C PRO A 60 -19.48 19.82 13.31
N ALA A 61 -18.66 20.34 12.39
CA ALA A 61 -19.08 21.39 11.47
C ALA A 61 -19.95 20.80 10.34
N THR A 62 -21.26 20.91 10.48
CA THR A 62 -22.24 20.47 9.47
C THR A 62 -22.22 21.42 8.26
N GLY A 63 -21.26 21.23 7.35
CA GLY A 63 -21.10 22.12 6.17
C GLY A 63 -20.20 21.64 5.02
N ALA A 64 -19.61 20.45 5.07
CA ALA A 64 -18.60 20.01 4.08
C ALA A 64 -19.15 19.65 2.69
N LEU A 65 -20.39 19.14 2.60
CA LEU A 65 -20.97 18.63 1.35
C LEU A 65 -21.08 19.64 0.18
N PRO A 66 -21.54 20.90 0.37
CA PRO A 66 -21.60 21.85 -0.75
C PRO A 66 -20.23 22.35 -1.24
N ALA A 67 -19.17 22.26 -0.41
CA ALA A 67 -17.84 22.76 -0.79
C ALA A 67 -17.19 21.92 -1.89
N LEU A 68 -17.35 20.59 -1.84
CA LEU A 68 -16.85 19.67 -2.88
C LEU A 68 -17.53 19.87 -4.23
N ALA A 69 -18.84 20.14 -4.24
CA ALA A 69 -19.58 20.45 -5.47
C ALA A 69 -19.12 21.78 -6.11
N ALA A 70 -18.73 22.77 -5.29
CA ALA A 70 -18.25 24.06 -5.77
C ALA A 70 -16.88 23.96 -6.47
N LEU A 71 -15.96 23.12 -5.99
CA LEU A 71 -14.67 22.89 -6.66
C LEU A 71 -14.84 22.30 -8.06
N ILE A 72 -15.72 21.31 -8.22
CA ILE A 72 -15.94 20.60 -9.49
C ILE A 72 -16.51 21.54 -10.57
N LEU A 73 -17.34 22.52 -10.19
CA LEU A 73 -17.93 23.49 -11.11
C LEU A 73 -17.03 24.69 -11.45
N ALA A 74 -15.99 24.95 -10.64
CA ALA A 74 -15.03 26.05 -10.86
C ALA A 74 -13.87 25.70 -11.82
N TRP A 75 -13.73 24.41 -12.20
CA TRP A 75 -12.60 23.87 -12.96
C TRP A 75 -12.19 24.65 -14.23
N PRO A 76 -13.09 25.24 -15.05
CA PRO A 76 -12.69 25.97 -16.26
C PRO A 76 -11.95 27.30 -16.03
N ALA A 77 -11.85 27.78 -14.78
CA ALA A 77 -11.41 29.14 -14.46
C ALA A 77 -9.97 29.26 -13.92
N LEU A 78 -9.29 28.15 -13.60
CA LEU A 78 -7.85 28.18 -13.31
C LEU A 78 -7.07 27.89 -14.60
N GLY A 79 -6.06 28.72 -14.87
CA GLY A 79 -5.38 28.77 -16.15
C GLY A 79 -4.56 27.51 -16.46
N ARG A 80 -4.45 27.19 -17.76
CA ARG A 80 -3.41 26.28 -18.26
C ARG A 80 -2.02 26.88 -17.95
N PRO A 81 -0.99 26.06 -17.72
CA PRO A 81 0.38 26.49 -17.91
C PRO A 81 0.54 27.08 -19.32
N GLN A 82 1.23 28.21 -19.46
CA GLN A 82 1.64 28.67 -20.79
C GLN A 82 2.82 27.83 -21.26
N GLU A 83 2.82 27.47 -22.54
CA GLU A 83 4.03 27.01 -23.22
C GLU A 83 5.06 28.15 -23.20
N PRO A 84 6.34 27.90 -22.89
CA PRO A 84 7.36 28.94 -22.87
C PRO A 84 7.65 29.44 -24.29
N ASP A 85 7.47 30.75 -24.51
CA ASP A 85 7.73 31.41 -25.78
C ASP A 85 9.18 31.17 -26.26
N ALA A 86 9.35 30.92 -27.56
CA ALA A 86 10.62 30.57 -28.18
C ALA A 86 11.57 31.78 -28.32
N LEU A 87 12.11 32.26 -27.19
CA LEU A 87 13.08 33.35 -27.14
C LEU A 87 14.46 32.91 -27.62
N ALA A 88 14.77 33.26 -28.87
CA ALA A 88 16.04 32.94 -29.52
C ALA A 88 17.25 33.58 -28.81
N THR A 89 17.99 32.79 -28.04
CA THR A 89 19.29 33.17 -27.48
C THR A 89 20.43 32.69 -28.36
N LYS A 90 21.44 33.55 -28.53
CA LYS A 90 22.59 33.36 -29.42
C LYS A 90 23.61 32.42 -28.74
N PRO A 91 24.21 31.44 -29.45
CA PRO A 91 25.17 30.54 -28.82
C PRO A 91 26.40 31.31 -28.29
N PRO A 92 26.93 30.95 -27.10
CA PRO A 92 28.14 31.55 -26.57
C PRO A 92 29.37 31.20 -27.43
N PRO A 93 30.39 32.07 -27.49
CA PRO A 93 31.59 31.81 -28.29
C PRO A 93 32.44 30.69 -27.68
N ALA A 94 32.99 29.84 -28.54
CA ALA A 94 33.93 28.80 -28.12
C ALA A 94 35.28 29.42 -27.70
N SER A 95 35.58 29.42 -26.40
CA SER A 95 36.89 29.77 -25.84
C SER A 95 37.64 28.50 -25.41
N ALA A 96 38.59 28.05 -26.23
CA ALA A 96 39.52 27.01 -25.82
C ALA A 96 40.58 27.61 -24.88
N THR A 97 40.53 27.24 -23.60
CA THR A 97 41.59 27.58 -22.63
C THR A 97 42.62 26.46 -22.60
N GLN A 98 43.90 26.84 -22.65
CA GLN A 98 45.02 25.91 -22.81
C GLN A 98 45.38 25.21 -21.49
N ILE A 99 45.83 23.97 -21.58
CA ILE A 99 46.45 23.26 -20.45
C ILE A 99 47.83 23.89 -20.20
N ALA A 100 48.02 24.47 -19.02
CA ALA A 100 49.33 24.91 -18.53
C ALA A 100 50.00 23.78 -17.71
N PRO A 101 51.35 23.68 -17.68
CA PRO A 101 52.03 22.59 -16.97
C PRO A 101 51.94 22.72 -15.44
N LEU A 102 52.07 21.59 -14.75
CA LEU A 102 52.33 21.54 -13.31
C LEU A 102 53.73 22.11 -13.02
N PRO A 103 53.91 22.95 -11.99
CA PRO A 103 55.22 23.30 -11.46
C PRO A 103 55.79 22.12 -10.64
N GLU A 104 57.12 22.04 -10.59
CA GLU A 104 57.84 21.02 -9.83
C GLU A 104 57.95 21.36 -8.33
N THR A 105 58.41 20.39 -7.54
CA THR A 105 58.56 20.48 -6.08
C THR A 105 59.70 21.38 -5.63
N ASP A 106 59.49 22.10 -4.52
CA ASP A 106 60.55 22.51 -3.59
C ASP A 106 60.11 22.19 -2.15
N GLU A 107 61.06 21.89 -1.28
CA GLU A 107 60.80 21.50 0.11
C GLU A 107 60.85 22.70 1.10
N GLN A 108 60.53 22.41 2.37
CA GLN A 108 60.87 23.20 3.57
C GLN A 108 60.06 24.50 3.80
N GLY A 109 58.97 24.35 4.56
CA GLY A 109 58.26 25.42 5.26
C GLY A 109 57.56 24.87 6.51
N GLU A 110 57.64 25.59 7.63
CA GLU A 110 56.95 25.23 8.88
C GLU A 110 55.42 25.46 8.76
N PRO A 111 54.59 24.77 9.57
CA PRO A 111 53.13 24.85 9.44
C PRO A 111 52.60 26.24 9.83
N GLU A 112 52.34 27.07 8.83
CA GLU A 112 51.62 28.34 8.98
C GLU A 112 50.18 28.06 9.43
N GLU A 113 49.82 28.52 10.62
CA GLU A 113 48.45 28.42 11.15
C GLU A 113 47.50 29.18 10.23
N ARG A 114 46.70 28.44 9.44
CA ARG A 114 45.60 29.06 8.70
C ARG A 114 44.64 29.69 9.73
N PRO A 115 44.24 30.96 9.57
CA PRO A 115 43.19 31.51 10.41
C PRO A 115 41.92 30.69 10.21
N GLU A 116 41.25 30.37 11.31
CA GLU A 116 39.88 29.86 11.29
C GLU A 116 39.01 30.90 10.58
N SER A 117 38.69 30.71 9.30
CA SER A 117 37.94 31.72 8.55
C SER A 117 36.52 31.75 9.09
N GLU A 118 36.13 32.89 9.69
CA GLU A 118 34.80 33.13 10.26
C GLU A 118 33.73 32.55 9.33
N ALA A 119 33.07 31.48 9.79
CA ALA A 119 32.07 30.80 8.99
C ALA A 119 30.98 31.82 8.64
N ALA A 120 30.71 32.01 7.35
CA ALA A 120 29.72 32.96 6.88
C ALA A 120 28.30 32.48 7.25
N VAL A 121 27.86 32.80 8.47
CA VAL A 121 26.53 32.46 9.01
C VAL A 121 25.48 33.20 8.20
N GLY A 122 24.93 32.52 7.20
CA GLY A 122 24.18 33.15 6.12
C GLY A 122 23.91 32.18 4.98
N GLY A 123 23.08 31.18 5.24
CA GLY A 123 22.72 30.15 4.28
C GLY A 123 21.39 29.48 4.64
N LEU A 124 20.59 29.18 3.63
CA LEU A 124 19.40 28.33 3.76
C LEU A 124 19.85 26.86 3.66
N GLY A 125 19.46 26.05 4.64
CA GLY A 125 19.42 24.60 4.50
C GLY A 125 17.99 24.10 4.40
N VAL A 126 17.77 22.99 3.70
CA VAL A 126 16.45 22.35 3.60
C VAL A 126 16.51 20.91 4.11
N VAL A 127 15.68 20.58 5.09
CA VAL A 127 15.53 19.20 5.59
C VAL A 127 14.45 18.48 4.78
N ILE A 128 14.81 17.39 4.11
CA ILE A 128 13.90 16.53 3.34
C ILE A 128 13.71 15.22 4.12
N PRO A 129 12.55 15.01 4.79
CA PRO A 129 12.28 13.77 5.52
C PRO A 129 12.06 12.57 4.60
N ILE A 130 12.72 11.46 4.98
CA ILE A 130 12.58 10.11 4.42
C ILE A 130 12.22 9.18 5.58
N ARG A 131 10.93 9.17 5.95
CA ARG A 131 10.40 8.50 7.17
C ARG A 131 9.65 7.18 6.94
N THR A 132 9.62 6.69 5.70
CA THR A 132 8.78 5.55 5.28
C THR A 132 9.55 4.60 4.36
N ASP A 133 8.91 3.51 3.95
CA ASP A 133 9.46 2.58 2.96
C ASP A 133 9.76 3.31 1.63
N ILE A 134 10.91 3.01 1.05
CA ILE A 134 11.33 3.56 -0.25
C ILE A 134 10.49 2.96 -1.37
N ASN A 135 9.88 3.83 -2.18
CA ASN A 135 9.02 3.48 -3.30
C ASN A 135 8.93 4.65 -4.29
N ASP A 136 8.19 4.48 -5.37
CA ASP A 136 8.13 5.44 -6.48
C ASP A 136 7.51 6.79 -6.05
N VAL A 137 6.50 6.80 -5.17
CA VAL A 137 5.95 8.03 -4.55
C VAL A 137 7.02 8.76 -3.74
N THR A 138 7.82 8.01 -2.98
CA THR A 138 8.93 8.56 -2.19
C THR A 138 9.99 9.18 -3.10
N THR A 139 10.22 8.59 -4.28
CA THR A 139 11.18 9.07 -5.30
C THR A 139 10.71 10.38 -5.93
N GLU A 140 9.50 10.42 -6.47
CA GLU A 140 8.90 11.64 -7.04
C GLU A 140 8.82 12.77 -6.00
N SER A 141 8.42 12.44 -4.77
CA SER A 141 8.34 13.40 -3.66
C SER A 141 9.72 13.93 -3.26
N ILE A 142 10.78 13.11 -3.35
CA ILE A 142 12.17 13.56 -3.11
C ILE A 142 12.62 14.47 -4.26
N GLU A 143 12.46 14.08 -5.53
CA GLU A 143 12.82 14.92 -6.68
C GLU A 143 12.14 16.30 -6.63
N ARG A 144 10.82 16.31 -6.39
CA ARG A 144 10.03 17.54 -6.21
C ARG A 144 10.56 18.42 -5.08
N ARG A 145 11.01 17.83 -3.97
CA ARG A 145 11.54 18.58 -2.81
C ARG A 145 12.99 19.04 -3.02
N ILE A 146 13.82 18.29 -3.74
CA ILE A 146 15.16 18.74 -4.19
C ILE A 146 15.01 19.95 -5.12
N ASN A 147 14.11 19.88 -6.11
CA ASN A 147 13.85 20.99 -7.03
C ASN A 147 13.29 22.24 -6.30
N ALA A 148 12.37 22.07 -5.36
CA ALA A 148 11.89 23.17 -4.52
C ALA A 148 12.99 23.79 -3.63
N ALA A 149 13.92 22.97 -3.11
CA ALA A 149 15.08 23.45 -2.35
C ALA A 149 16.06 24.24 -3.23
N ARG A 150 16.29 23.78 -4.47
CA ARG A 150 17.07 24.45 -5.51
C ARG A 150 16.47 25.81 -5.87
N GLU A 151 15.17 25.87 -6.14
CA GLU A 151 14.45 27.12 -6.41
C GLU A 151 14.47 28.10 -5.21
N ALA A 152 14.46 27.59 -3.99
CA ALA A 152 14.59 28.39 -2.77
C ALA A 152 16.04 28.89 -2.49
N GLY A 153 17.03 28.46 -3.28
CA GLY A 153 18.44 28.82 -3.07
C GLY A 153 19.10 28.11 -1.87
N ALA A 154 18.69 26.88 -1.58
CA ALA A 154 19.31 26.08 -0.53
C ALA A 154 20.80 25.80 -0.84
N ARG A 155 21.68 26.02 0.14
CA ARG A 155 23.11 25.66 0.08
C ARG A 155 23.35 24.20 0.48
N VAL A 156 22.52 23.68 1.39
CA VAL A 156 22.61 22.32 1.92
C VAL A 156 21.22 21.67 1.89
N ILE A 157 21.13 20.44 1.38
CA ILE A 157 19.97 19.57 1.55
C ILE A 157 20.35 18.50 2.57
N ILE A 158 19.56 18.37 3.62
CA ILE A 158 19.73 17.35 4.65
C ILE A 158 18.59 16.34 4.53
N PHE A 159 18.90 15.12 4.14
CA PHE A 159 17.95 14.02 4.17
C PHE A 159 17.83 13.50 5.60
N ASP A 160 16.65 13.65 6.21
CA ASP A 160 16.33 13.14 7.55
C ASP A 160 15.85 11.69 7.40
N ILE A 161 16.80 10.75 7.51
CA ILE A 161 16.62 9.33 7.17
C ILE A 161 16.17 8.52 8.40
N HIS A 162 14.97 7.96 8.25
CA HIS A 162 14.38 6.95 9.13
C HIS A 162 13.63 5.94 8.24
N THR A 163 14.31 4.89 7.78
CA THR A 163 13.69 3.87 6.91
C THR A 163 14.24 2.46 7.15
N PRO A 164 13.38 1.42 7.12
CA PRO A 164 13.82 0.03 7.13
C PRO A 164 14.30 -0.47 5.75
N GLY A 165 14.04 0.29 4.66
CA GLY A 165 14.35 -0.14 3.30
C GLY A 165 13.21 0.16 2.33
N GLY A 166 13.09 -0.64 1.27
CA GLY A 166 12.02 -0.52 0.28
C GLY A 166 12.41 -1.12 -1.07
N TYR A 167 11.79 -0.64 -2.15
CA TYR A 167 12.06 -1.12 -3.50
C TYR A 167 13.43 -0.67 -4.00
N GLY A 168 14.29 -1.64 -4.34
CA GLY A 168 15.67 -1.39 -4.77
C GLY A 168 15.82 -0.61 -6.09
N GLY A 169 14.79 -0.60 -6.95
CA GLY A 169 14.74 0.26 -8.14
C GLY A 169 14.64 1.74 -7.75
N SER A 170 13.55 2.10 -7.07
CA SER A 170 13.31 3.46 -6.56
C SER A 170 14.46 3.95 -5.66
N ALA A 171 15.13 3.04 -4.93
CA ALA A 171 16.33 3.36 -4.16
C ALA A 171 17.55 3.77 -5.02
N LEU A 172 17.80 3.06 -6.14
CA LEU A 172 18.81 3.44 -7.12
C LEU A 172 18.45 4.77 -7.79
N ASP A 173 17.18 4.99 -8.11
CA ASP A 173 16.75 6.25 -8.73
C ASP A 173 16.93 7.45 -7.77
N ILE A 174 16.66 7.30 -6.47
CA ILE A 174 16.99 8.31 -5.45
C ILE A 174 18.51 8.51 -5.34
N SER A 175 19.32 7.43 -5.35
CA SER A 175 20.79 7.53 -5.36
C SER A 175 21.29 8.34 -6.56
N HIS A 176 20.79 8.05 -7.76
CA HIS A 176 21.11 8.80 -8.97
C HIS A 176 20.65 10.28 -8.90
N LEU A 177 19.47 10.57 -8.35
CA LEU A 177 18.98 11.95 -8.16
C LEU A 177 19.89 12.76 -7.22
N ILE A 178 20.39 12.13 -6.15
CA ILE A 178 21.34 12.73 -5.21
C ILE A 178 22.69 12.98 -5.91
N LYS A 179 23.28 11.97 -6.57
CA LYS A 179 24.56 12.08 -7.31
C LYS A 179 24.55 13.09 -8.48
N ASN A 180 23.37 13.42 -8.98
CA ASN A 180 23.17 14.46 -10.01
C ASN A 180 22.93 15.86 -9.42
N THR A 181 22.60 15.96 -8.12
CA THR A 181 22.41 17.24 -7.39
C THR A 181 23.77 17.77 -6.94
N ARG A 182 24.59 18.19 -7.92
CA ARG A 182 25.97 18.66 -7.72
C ARG A 182 26.10 20.16 -7.43
N ASP A 183 24.97 20.86 -7.43
CA ASP A 183 24.83 22.30 -7.20
C ASP A 183 24.51 22.66 -5.74
N ILE A 184 24.15 21.67 -4.92
CA ILE A 184 23.75 21.81 -3.52
C ILE A 184 24.43 20.69 -2.73
N HIS A 185 25.03 21.01 -1.58
CA HIS A 185 25.67 19.99 -0.75
C HIS A 185 24.64 19.04 -0.13
N THR A 186 24.84 17.73 -0.27
CA THR A 186 23.91 16.70 0.19
C THR A 186 24.40 15.99 1.45
N VAL A 187 23.55 15.95 2.48
CA VAL A 187 23.87 15.37 3.79
C VAL A 187 22.84 14.31 4.14
N ALA A 188 23.28 13.10 4.42
CA ALA A 188 22.46 12.05 5.02
C ALA A 188 22.49 12.17 6.54
N TRP A 189 21.45 12.74 7.15
CA TRP A 189 21.27 12.70 8.60
C TRP A 189 20.48 11.46 9.01
N ILE A 190 21.19 10.48 9.57
CA ILE A 190 20.60 9.21 10.02
C ILE A 190 20.05 9.43 11.42
N ASN A 191 18.78 9.80 11.50
CA ASN A 191 18.09 10.18 12.73
C ASN A 191 17.77 8.96 13.62
N THR A 192 17.56 7.78 13.02
CA THR A 192 17.36 6.54 13.80
C THR A 192 17.85 5.29 13.06
N GLN A 193 17.46 5.11 11.80
CA GLN A 193 17.89 3.96 11.04
C GLN A 193 17.92 4.21 9.53
N ALA A 194 18.98 3.72 8.89
CA ALA A 194 19.14 3.67 7.45
C ALA A 194 19.53 2.24 7.06
N TYR A 195 18.52 1.37 6.94
CA TYR A 195 18.71 -0.01 6.48
C TYR A 195 18.36 -0.15 5.00
N SER A 196 19.00 -1.11 4.32
CA SER A 196 18.73 -1.48 2.94
C SER A 196 18.76 -0.28 1.99
N ALA A 197 17.66 0.02 1.30
CA ALA A 197 17.51 1.22 0.47
C ALA A 197 17.97 2.52 1.18
N GLY A 198 17.76 2.63 2.49
CA GLY A 198 18.21 3.77 3.29
C GLY A 198 19.74 3.90 3.38
N ALA A 199 20.48 2.78 3.46
CA ALA A 199 21.94 2.81 3.46
C ALA A 199 22.51 3.18 2.09
N LEU A 200 21.90 2.69 1.00
CA LEU A 200 22.26 3.07 -0.37
C LEU A 200 22.12 4.58 -0.58
N ILE A 201 20.96 5.13 -0.20
CA ILE A 201 20.66 6.57 -0.25
C ILE A 201 21.61 7.38 0.65
N ALA A 202 21.94 6.88 1.85
CA ALA A 202 22.84 7.57 2.76
C ALA A 202 24.28 7.64 2.23
N VAL A 203 24.80 6.54 1.68
CA VAL A 203 26.17 6.47 1.14
C VAL A 203 26.31 7.26 -0.17
N ALA A 204 25.21 7.49 -0.91
CA ALA A 204 25.17 8.34 -2.09
C ALA A 204 25.28 9.85 -1.80
N CYS A 205 24.99 10.31 -0.58
CA CYS A 205 25.15 11.70 -0.17
C CYS A 205 26.62 12.06 0.07
N ASP A 206 27.02 13.31 -0.18
CA ASP A 206 28.39 13.81 -0.01
C ASP A 206 28.93 13.56 1.42
N GLU A 207 28.07 13.71 2.43
CA GLU A 207 28.39 13.51 3.84
C GLU A 207 27.30 12.71 4.59
N ILE A 208 27.71 11.79 5.46
CA ILE A 208 26.85 11.14 6.46
C ILE A 208 27.08 11.78 7.84
N VAL A 209 25.97 12.11 8.52
CA VAL A 209 25.94 12.51 9.94
C VAL A 209 24.94 11.60 10.67
N MET A 210 25.27 11.13 11.86
CA MET A 210 24.42 10.18 12.59
C MET A 210 23.95 10.70 13.95
N ALA A 211 22.72 10.37 14.33
CA ALA A 211 22.22 10.64 15.68
C ALA A 211 22.82 9.65 16.70
N PRO A 212 22.99 10.04 17.99
CA PRO A 212 23.66 9.23 19.02
C PRO A 212 23.23 7.77 19.14
N ALA A 213 21.94 7.48 18.91
CA ALA A 213 21.35 6.16 19.05
C ALA A 213 20.84 5.60 17.70
N SER A 214 21.57 5.85 16.61
CA SER A 214 21.20 5.45 15.26
C SER A 214 22.13 4.40 14.65
N THR A 215 21.60 3.66 13.67
CA THR A 215 22.28 2.53 13.00
C THR A 215 22.13 2.62 11.48
N MET A 216 23.13 2.15 10.72
CA MET A 216 23.04 1.98 9.26
C MET A 216 23.62 0.65 8.76
N GLY A 217 23.22 0.25 7.55
CA GLY A 217 23.78 -0.91 6.84
C GLY A 217 22.71 -1.88 6.32
N ASP A 218 22.94 -3.18 6.50
CA ASP A 218 22.00 -4.28 6.21
C ASP A 218 21.23 -4.12 4.88
N SER A 219 21.92 -4.37 3.77
CA SER A 219 21.48 -4.08 2.41
C SER A 219 21.54 -5.28 1.47
N GLN A 220 21.43 -6.50 2.01
CA GLN A 220 21.18 -7.67 1.17
C GLN A 220 19.82 -7.54 0.47
N VAL A 221 19.79 -7.82 -0.83
CA VAL A 221 18.54 -7.82 -1.59
C VAL A 221 17.71 -9.06 -1.24
N ILE A 222 16.42 -8.84 -0.99
CA ILE A 222 15.40 -9.87 -0.73
C ILE A 222 14.28 -9.80 -1.78
N LEU A 223 13.55 -10.91 -1.95
CA LEU A 223 12.33 -11.00 -2.76
C LEU A 223 11.11 -11.16 -1.85
N SER A 224 10.11 -10.30 -2.08
CA SER A 224 8.83 -10.28 -1.35
C SER A 224 7.80 -11.21 -2.02
N GLY A 225 7.80 -12.47 -1.57
CA GLY A 225 6.88 -13.50 -2.03
C GLY A 225 5.58 -13.58 -1.22
N PRO A 226 4.57 -14.35 -1.69
CA PRO A 226 3.38 -14.68 -0.90
C PRO A 226 3.69 -15.37 0.43
N ASP A 227 4.79 -16.15 0.45
CA ASP A 227 5.29 -16.88 1.62
C ASP A 227 6.20 -16.00 2.54
N GLY A 228 6.35 -14.71 2.23
CA GLY A 228 7.14 -13.74 2.99
C GLY A 228 8.41 -13.27 2.28
N ALA A 229 9.30 -12.64 3.05
CA ALA A 229 10.62 -12.22 2.58
C ALA A 229 11.55 -13.42 2.41
N SER A 230 12.30 -13.46 1.30
CA SER A 230 13.24 -14.54 0.98
C SER A 230 14.52 -13.98 0.35
N ALA A 231 15.65 -14.64 0.54
CA ALA A 231 16.89 -14.25 -0.15
C ALA A 231 16.76 -14.45 -1.67
N VAL A 232 17.38 -13.58 -2.47
CA VAL A 232 17.41 -13.75 -3.93
C VAL A 232 18.07 -15.09 -4.28
N PRO A 233 17.43 -15.97 -5.08
CA PRO A 233 18.03 -17.25 -5.48
C PRO A 233 19.38 -17.07 -6.16
N GLU A 234 20.34 -17.96 -5.87
CA GLU A 234 21.74 -17.90 -6.34
C GLU A 234 21.86 -17.65 -7.86
N ALA A 235 21.02 -18.31 -8.68
CA ALA A 235 21.01 -18.15 -10.14
C ALA A 235 20.53 -16.77 -10.64
N LEU A 236 19.93 -15.96 -9.77
CA LEU A 236 19.49 -14.58 -10.03
C LEU A 236 20.33 -13.54 -9.28
N ALA A 237 20.94 -13.90 -8.15
CA ALA A 237 21.68 -12.98 -7.29
C ALA A 237 22.75 -12.14 -8.03
N PRO A 238 23.55 -12.68 -8.97
CA PRO A 238 24.46 -11.86 -9.77
C PRO A 238 23.75 -10.77 -10.58
N LYS A 239 22.57 -11.06 -11.16
CA LYS A 239 21.82 -10.07 -11.96
C LYS A 239 21.17 -8.99 -11.12
N VAL A 240 20.70 -9.36 -9.92
CA VAL A 240 19.98 -8.47 -9.01
C VAL A 240 20.94 -7.62 -8.18
N ASN A 241 22.05 -8.19 -7.72
CA ASN A 241 22.99 -7.49 -6.85
C ASN A 241 23.99 -6.61 -7.64
N THR A 242 24.31 -6.93 -8.92
CA THR A 242 25.31 -6.15 -9.68
C THR A 242 24.99 -4.64 -9.78
N PRO A 243 23.76 -4.18 -10.08
CA PRO A 243 23.46 -2.75 -10.11
C PRO A 243 23.67 -2.07 -8.75
N ILE A 244 23.20 -2.68 -7.66
CA ILE A 244 23.30 -2.15 -6.30
C ILE A 244 24.75 -2.14 -5.81
N LEU A 245 25.53 -3.18 -6.11
CA LEU A 245 26.97 -3.23 -5.82
C LEU A 245 27.78 -2.23 -6.65
N ALA A 246 27.38 -1.97 -7.90
CA ALA A 246 28.00 -0.94 -8.73
C ALA A 246 27.73 0.45 -8.15
N ASP A 247 26.49 0.73 -7.74
CA ASP A 247 26.09 2.01 -7.16
C ASP A 247 26.76 2.27 -5.80
N PHE A 248 26.79 1.28 -4.89
CA PHE A 248 27.53 1.37 -3.63
C PHE A 248 29.03 1.63 -3.86
N ARG A 249 29.68 0.97 -4.83
CA ARG A 249 31.09 1.19 -5.16
C ARG A 249 31.34 2.58 -5.75
N ASP A 250 30.44 3.04 -6.62
CA ASP A 250 30.51 4.38 -7.22
C ASP A 250 30.39 5.48 -6.14
N SER A 251 29.41 5.34 -5.23
CA SER A 251 29.25 6.20 -4.06
C SER A 251 30.48 6.16 -3.14
N ALA A 252 31.02 4.97 -2.86
CA ALA A 252 32.20 4.79 -2.01
C ALA A 252 33.44 5.49 -2.59
N ASN A 253 33.70 5.29 -3.89
CA ASN A 253 34.82 5.93 -4.59
C ASN A 253 34.67 7.46 -4.69
N THR A 254 33.43 7.97 -4.79
CA THR A 254 33.17 9.42 -4.87
C THR A 254 33.31 10.10 -3.51
N ASN A 255 32.76 9.48 -2.45
CA ASN A 255 32.62 10.11 -1.13
C ASN A 255 33.69 9.65 -0.12
N GLY A 256 34.67 8.85 -0.57
CA GLY A 256 35.82 8.42 0.23
C GLY A 256 35.49 7.39 1.30
N TYR A 257 34.52 6.50 1.05
CA TYR A 257 34.19 5.38 1.92
C TYR A 257 34.91 4.11 1.48
N ASP A 258 35.15 3.19 2.42
CA ASP A 258 35.81 1.92 2.11
C ASP A 258 34.89 1.01 1.25
N PRO A 259 35.31 0.60 0.03
CA PRO A 259 34.46 -0.21 -0.84
C PRO A 259 34.22 -1.63 -0.31
N LEU A 260 35.13 -2.19 0.50
CA LEU A 260 34.99 -3.53 1.08
C LEU A 260 33.89 -3.55 2.14
N LEU A 261 33.79 -2.48 2.95
CA LEU A 261 32.68 -2.27 3.87
C LEU A 261 31.36 -2.00 3.15
N CYS A 262 31.37 -1.19 2.07
CA CYS A 262 30.18 -0.95 1.26
C CYS A 262 29.64 -2.25 0.61
N GLU A 263 30.52 -3.13 0.13
CA GLU A 263 30.12 -4.46 -0.35
C GLU A 263 29.57 -5.35 0.77
N ALA A 264 30.11 -5.24 1.99
CA ALA A 264 29.67 -6.00 3.14
C ALA A 264 28.29 -5.58 3.69
N PHE A 265 27.74 -4.43 3.27
CA PHE A 265 26.31 -4.16 3.46
C PHE A 265 25.43 -5.12 2.64
N VAL A 266 25.88 -5.59 1.47
CA VAL A 266 25.05 -6.33 0.49
C VAL A 266 25.37 -7.84 0.45
N LEU A 267 26.63 -8.21 0.66
CA LEU A 267 27.15 -9.56 0.49
C LEU A 267 27.49 -10.19 1.86
N PRO A 268 26.72 -11.17 2.36
CA PRO A 268 26.96 -11.76 3.67
C PRO A 268 28.23 -12.65 3.71
N GLU A 269 28.75 -13.07 2.56
CA GLU A 269 30.01 -13.81 2.44
C GLU A 269 31.25 -12.89 2.41
N ARG A 270 31.09 -11.57 2.61
CA ARG A 270 32.18 -10.60 2.63
C ARG A 270 32.74 -10.46 4.06
N GLU A 271 33.56 -11.43 4.48
CA GLU A 271 34.31 -11.36 5.74
C GLU A 271 35.36 -10.22 5.69
N VAL A 272 35.32 -9.29 6.66
CA VAL A 272 36.18 -8.10 6.71
C VAL A 272 36.93 -7.98 8.04
N TRP A 273 38.24 -7.75 7.98
CA TRP A 273 39.11 -7.52 9.13
C TRP A 273 39.64 -6.09 9.13
N TRP A 274 39.71 -5.44 10.29
CA TRP A 274 40.33 -4.11 10.42
C TRP A 274 41.77 -4.25 10.95
N VAL A 275 42.76 -3.81 10.18
CA VAL A 275 44.18 -3.91 10.52
C VAL A 275 44.83 -2.54 10.74
N GLU A 276 45.93 -2.52 11.49
CA GLU A 276 46.78 -1.36 11.73
C GLU A 276 48.24 -1.72 11.43
N HIS A 277 48.91 -0.89 10.63
CA HIS A 277 50.33 -1.05 10.29
C HIS A 277 51.21 -0.58 11.45
N LEU A 278 52.12 -1.43 11.91
CA LEU A 278 52.88 -1.24 13.16
C LEU A 278 53.83 -0.03 13.14
N GLN A 279 54.31 0.40 11.96
CA GLN A 279 55.29 1.49 11.85
C GLN A 279 54.65 2.85 11.56
N THR A 280 53.53 2.89 10.82
CA THR A 280 52.89 4.14 10.38
C THR A 280 51.58 4.45 11.11
N GLY A 281 50.99 3.49 11.82
CA GLY A 281 49.66 3.61 12.41
C GLY A 281 48.51 3.65 11.39
N GLN A 282 48.80 3.51 10.10
CA GLN A 282 47.81 3.44 9.02
C GLN A 282 46.86 2.27 9.24
N ARG A 283 45.55 2.51 9.08
CA ARG A 283 44.51 1.50 9.26
C ARG A 283 43.80 1.21 7.96
N GLU A 284 43.55 -0.06 7.69
CA GLU A 284 42.92 -0.56 6.47
C GLU A 284 41.92 -1.67 6.78
N PHE A 285 40.84 -1.76 6.00
CA PHE A 285 39.97 -2.92 5.99
C PHE A 285 40.46 -3.90 4.92
N ILE A 286 40.61 -5.16 5.27
CA ILE A 286 41.17 -6.19 4.39
C ILE A 286 40.29 -7.44 4.33
N SER A 287 40.32 -8.14 3.20
CA SER A 287 39.53 -9.36 2.99
C SER A 287 40.08 -10.56 3.76
N ARG A 288 39.29 -11.64 3.81
CA ARG A 288 39.71 -12.98 4.27
C ARG A 288 41.01 -13.47 3.60
N GLU A 289 41.14 -13.26 2.29
CA GLU A 289 42.29 -13.67 1.48
C GLU A 289 43.54 -12.87 1.85
N GLU A 290 43.41 -11.54 1.87
CA GLU A 290 44.50 -10.64 2.27
C GLU A 290 44.93 -10.89 3.72
N LYS A 291 43.98 -11.14 4.63
CA LYS A 291 44.26 -11.47 6.02
C LYS A 291 45.02 -12.80 6.15
N ARG A 292 44.74 -13.80 5.31
CA ARG A 292 45.54 -15.04 5.24
C ARG A 292 46.98 -14.76 4.80
N GLU A 293 47.18 -13.81 3.89
CA GLU A 293 48.47 -13.47 3.28
C GLU A 293 49.30 -12.53 4.17
N ARG A 294 48.78 -11.34 4.50
CA ARG A 294 49.44 -10.30 5.32
C ARG A 294 49.70 -10.77 6.75
N LEU A 295 48.71 -11.38 7.42
CA LEU A 295 48.80 -11.79 8.85
C LEU A 295 49.20 -13.26 9.06
N GLY A 296 49.18 -14.10 8.02
CA GLY A 296 49.57 -15.51 8.10
C GLY A 296 48.51 -16.40 8.74
N GLY A 297 47.49 -16.77 7.97
CA GLY A 297 46.33 -17.56 8.41
C GLY A 297 45.99 -18.75 7.53
N GLY A 298 46.96 -19.61 7.23
CA GLY A 298 46.74 -20.83 6.44
C GLY A 298 45.85 -21.85 7.17
N ALA A 299 45.08 -22.65 6.40
CA ALA A 299 44.28 -23.74 6.95
C ALA A 299 45.14 -24.91 7.48
N ASP A 300 46.40 -24.98 7.04
CA ASP A 300 47.42 -25.89 7.56
C ASP A 300 48.07 -25.28 8.80
N GLY A 301 48.09 -26.03 9.91
CA GLY A 301 48.53 -25.55 11.22
C GLY A 301 50.03 -25.21 11.32
N SER A 302 50.44 -24.08 10.74
CA SER A 302 51.80 -23.54 10.89
C SER A 302 52.09 -23.27 12.37
N SER A 303 53.08 -23.97 12.92
CA SER A 303 53.40 -23.97 14.35
C SER A 303 53.46 -22.57 14.96
N PHE A 304 53.02 -22.43 16.21
CA PHE A 304 53.18 -21.22 17.02
C PHE A 304 54.63 -20.65 16.97
N SER A 305 55.62 -21.54 16.86
CA SER A 305 57.03 -21.16 16.68
C SER A 305 57.34 -20.43 15.37
N SER A 306 56.61 -20.65 14.26
CA SER A 306 56.82 -19.90 13.01
C SER A 306 56.24 -18.50 13.10
N ALA A 307 55.06 -18.32 13.67
CA ALA A 307 54.49 -16.99 13.93
C ALA A 307 55.40 -16.16 14.85
N LEU A 308 55.87 -16.76 15.96
CA LEU A 308 56.87 -16.15 16.83
C LEU A 308 58.18 -15.82 16.12
N ARG A 309 58.64 -16.67 15.19
CA ARG A 309 59.86 -16.42 14.40
C ARG A 309 59.70 -15.19 13.52
N ARG A 310 58.60 -15.08 12.77
CA ARG A 310 58.26 -13.92 11.93
C ARG A 310 58.18 -12.63 12.77
N LEU A 311 57.48 -12.68 13.90
CA LEU A 311 57.42 -11.56 14.86
C LEU A 311 58.82 -11.16 15.36
N SER A 312 59.66 -12.14 15.76
CA SER A 312 61.03 -11.88 16.24
C SER A 312 62.00 -11.39 15.16
N ALA A 313 61.66 -11.57 13.89
CA ALA A 313 62.43 -11.10 12.73
C ALA A 313 61.93 -9.75 12.17
N GLY A 314 60.81 -9.22 12.69
CA GLY A 314 60.17 -8.01 12.16
C GLY A 314 59.31 -8.23 10.90
N GLU A 315 59.07 -9.48 10.49
CA GLU A 315 58.36 -9.88 9.26
C GLU A 315 56.82 -9.82 9.37
N VAL A 316 56.30 -9.09 10.36
CA VAL A 316 54.87 -8.92 10.62
C VAL A 316 54.59 -7.43 10.75
N GLU A 317 54.27 -6.81 9.62
CA GLU A 317 54.07 -5.36 9.49
C GLU A 317 52.70 -4.89 10.03
N TRP A 318 51.74 -5.80 10.17
CA TRP A 318 50.34 -5.50 10.50
C TRP A 318 49.89 -6.22 11.77
N LYS A 319 48.99 -5.60 12.53
CA LYS A 319 48.20 -6.21 13.61
C LYS A 319 46.70 -6.02 13.35
N LEU A 320 45.85 -6.74 14.07
CA LEU A 320 44.43 -6.42 14.14
C LEU A 320 44.20 -5.18 15.02
N VAL A 321 43.22 -4.37 14.68
CA VAL A 321 42.69 -3.34 15.58
C VAL A 321 41.92 -4.02 16.71
N GLU A 322 42.24 -3.71 17.97
CA GLU A 322 41.56 -4.28 19.15
C GLU A 322 40.50 -3.34 19.76
N SER A 323 40.54 -2.05 19.43
CA SER A 323 39.64 -1.03 19.97
C SER A 323 39.59 0.24 19.11
N TYR A 324 38.52 1.01 19.29
CA TYR A 324 38.35 2.35 18.77
C TYR A 324 37.86 3.30 19.88
N ARG A 325 37.97 4.61 19.65
CA ARG A 325 37.31 5.62 20.48
C ARG A 325 35.93 5.88 19.87
N ASP A 326 34.89 5.63 20.64
CA ASP A 326 33.52 5.93 20.25
C ASP A 326 33.28 7.45 20.35
N VAL A 327 32.68 8.04 19.31
CA VAL A 327 32.45 9.50 19.23
C VAL A 327 31.21 9.96 20.04
N VAL A 328 30.29 9.04 20.34
CA VAL A 328 29.06 9.30 21.10
C VAL A 328 29.32 9.21 22.60
N THR A 329 30.04 8.17 23.05
CA THR A 329 30.33 7.96 24.49
C THR A 329 31.66 8.57 24.94
N ASN A 330 32.58 8.84 23.99
CA ASN A 330 33.98 9.18 24.24
C ASN A 330 34.77 8.10 25.03
N GLU A 331 34.26 6.87 25.06
CA GLU A 331 34.93 5.72 25.68
C GLU A 331 35.76 4.92 24.66
N THR A 332 36.73 4.15 25.14
CA THR A 332 37.49 3.21 24.31
C THR A 332 36.74 1.88 24.22
N VAL A 333 35.97 1.68 23.16
CA VAL A 333 35.18 0.46 22.93
C VAL A 333 36.09 -0.65 22.39
N LYS A 334 35.99 -1.85 22.97
CA LYS A 334 36.71 -3.04 22.47
C LYS A 334 36.05 -3.55 21.20
N LEU A 335 36.82 -3.61 20.11
CA LEU A 335 36.36 -4.10 18.83
C LEU A 335 36.27 -5.63 18.84
N ARG A 336 35.24 -6.18 18.18
CA ARG A 336 35.17 -7.60 17.82
C ARG A 336 35.77 -7.80 16.43
N GLN A 337 36.59 -8.83 16.27
CA GLN A 337 37.21 -9.21 15.00
C GLN A 337 36.72 -10.63 14.60
N PRO A 338 36.42 -10.89 13.31
CA PRO A 338 36.35 -9.91 12.21
C PRO A 338 35.27 -8.84 12.47
N VAL A 339 35.40 -7.71 11.79
CA VAL A 339 34.40 -6.62 11.84
C VAL A 339 33.10 -7.06 11.17
N VAL A 340 33.22 -7.74 10.02
CA VAL A 340 32.10 -8.46 9.38
C VAL A 340 32.43 -9.94 9.38
N GLY A 341 31.58 -10.73 10.04
CA GLY A 341 31.71 -12.17 10.10
C GLY A 341 31.26 -12.87 8.82
N ASP A 342 31.75 -14.10 8.61
CA ASP A 342 31.24 -14.99 7.57
C ASP A 342 29.73 -15.23 7.75
N TYR A 343 28.95 -15.02 6.70
CA TYR A 343 27.48 -15.03 6.68
C TYR A 343 26.80 -13.95 7.55
N ALA A 344 27.49 -12.83 7.81
CA ALA A 344 26.91 -11.64 8.45
C ALA A 344 26.92 -10.44 7.50
N LEU A 345 25.93 -9.56 7.63
CA LEU A 345 25.87 -8.28 6.93
C LEU A 345 26.39 -7.18 7.86
N LEU A 346 27.07 -6.19 7.30
CA LEU A 346 27.53 -5.04 8.06
C LEU A 346 26.33 -4.21 8.55
N GLN A 347 26.22 -4.09 9.87
CA GLN A 347 25.45 -3.05 10.55
C GLN A 347 26.43 -2.27 11.43
N MET A 348 26.22 -0.96 11.55
CA MET A 348 27.10 -0.06 12.31
C MET A 348 26.29 1.01 13.04
N SER A 349 26.57 1.17 14.32
CA SER A 349 26.12 2.30 15.14
C SER A 349 26.84 3.60 14.73
N ALA A 350 26.32 4.75 15.18
CA ALA A 350 26.96 6.06 14.97
C ALA A 350 28.44 6.14 15.41
N GLY A 351 28.83 5.37 16.43
CA GLY A 351 30.21 5.25 16.91
C GLY A 351 31.11 4.42 15.99
N GLU A 352 30.62 3.27 15.53
CA GLU A 352 31.33 2.38 14.60
C GLU A 352 31.45 3.00 13.21
N ALA A 353 30.38 3.61 12.72
CA ALA A 353 30.36 4.32 11.44
C ALA A 353 31.37 5.48 11.42
N TYR A 354 31.60 6.15 12.55
CA TYR A 354 32.62 7.20 12.67
C TYR A 354 34.02 6.59 12.70
N ALA A 355 34.21 5.53 13.49
CA ALA A 355 35.48 4.80 13.57
C ALA A 355 35.91 4.19 12.23
N PHE A 356 34.96 3.82 11.36
CA PHE A 356 35.21 3.24 10.04
C PHE A 356 35.15 4.29 8.89
N GLY A 357 35.02 5.59 9.22
CA GLY A 357 35.13 6.70 8.26
C GLY A 357 33.87 7.07 7.47
N PHE A 358 32.74 6.39 7.69
CA PHE A 358 31.44 6.72 7.10
C PHE A 358 30.87 8.00 7.71
N ASN A 359 30.61 7.97 9.01
CA ASN A 359 30.00 9.07 9.73
C ASN A 359 31.03 10.19 9.97
N LYS A 360 30.72 11.43 9.57
CA LYS A 360 31.60 12.60 9.76
C LYS A 360 31.28 13.40 11.03
N GLY A 361 30.24 13.04 11.79
CA GLY A 361 29.90 13.72 13.06
C GLY A 361 28.64 13.20 13.76
N VAL A 362 28.43 13.62 15.00
CA VAL A 362 27.21 13.29 15.75
C VAL A 362 26.30 14.51 15.80
N ALA A 363 25.03 14.35 15.45
CA ALA A 363 23.99 15.38 15.57
C ALA A 363 22.71 14.77 16.15
N ALA A 364 22.34 15.20 17.35
CA ALA A 364 21.12 14.75 18.04
C ALA A 364 19.86 15.47 17.53
N GLY A 365 20.00 16.64 16.89
CA GLY A 365 18.89 17.34 16.26
C GLY A 365 19.28 18.37 15.20
N GLU A 366 18.25 19.05 14.68
CA GLU A 366 18.37 20.09 13.66
C GLU A 366 19.20 21.31 14.09
N GLU A 367 19.29 21.59 15.40
CA GLU A 367 20.14 22.65 15.95
C GLU A 367 21.64 22.35 15.77
N ASP A 368 22.06 21.11 16.05
CA ASP A 368 23.44 20.65 15.84
C ASP A 368 23.83 20.70 14.35
N LEU A 369 22.91 20.31 13.47
CA LEU A 369 23.09 20.39 12.01
C LEU A 369 23.19 21.84 11.53
N GLY A 370 22.33 22.72 12.04
CA GLY A 370 22.35 24.15 11.73
C GLY A 370 23.68 24.79 12.12
N ALA A 371 24.18 24.48 13.33
CA ALA A 371 25.48 24.91 13.80
C ALA A 371 26.64 24.33 12.95
N ARG A 372 26.63 23.02 12.67
CA ARG A 372 27.67 22.32 11.89
C ARG A 372 27.90 22.93 10.50
N TYR A 373 26.82 23.32 9.82
CA TYR A 373 26.89 23.82 8.44
C TYR A 373 26.78 25.36 8.32
N GLY A 374 26.75 26.09 9.44
CA GLY A 374 26.66 27.56 9.45
C GLY A 374 25.32 28.11 8.94
N LEU A 375 24.24 27.34 9.08
CA LEU A 375 22.94 27.62 8.48
C LEU A 375 22.13 28.56 9.39
N SER A 376 21.81 29.74 8.85
CA SER A 376 21.02 30.77 9.53
C SER A 376 19.51 30.48 9.52
N ASN A 377 19.06 29.56 8.66
CA ASN A 377 17.69 29.10 8.59
C ASN A 377 17.68 27.65 8.07
N LEU A 378 16.94 26.77 8.75
CA LEU A 378 16.73 25.38 8.35
C LEU A 378 15.24 25.16 8.07
N ALA A 379 14.88 25.11 6.79
CA ALA A 379 13.49 24.95 6.37
C ALA A 379 13.15 23.46 6.20
N ARG A 380 12.11 22.97 6.88
CA ARG A 380 11.76 21.55 6.86
C ARG A 380 10.68 21.27 5.80
N ALA A 381 11.07 20.58 4.72
CA ALA A 381 10.23 20.23 3.58
C ALA A 381 9.39 18.97 3.85
N GLU A 382 8.49 19.06 4.84
CA GLU A 382 7.51 18.03 5.14
C GLU A 382 6.58 17.74 3.94
N LEU A 383 5.91 16.58 4.01
CA LEU A 383 4.83 16.24 3.08
C LEU A 383 3.67 17.22 3.24
N ASN A 384 3.12 17.73 2.13
CA ASN A 384 1.90 18.53 2.20
C ASN A 384 0.72 17.66 2.68
N TRP A 385 -0.24 18.27 3.38
CA TRP A 385 -1.47 17.58 3.83
C TRP A 385 -2.23 16.90 2.67
N SER A 386 -2.10 17.43 1.45
CA SER A 386 -2.67 16.87 0.22
C SER A 386 -1.91 15.62 -0.26
N GLU A 387 -0.59 15.56 -0.06
CA GLU A 387 0.23 14.36 -0.35
C GLU A 387 -0.07 13.27 0.66
N GLU A 388 -0.11 13.58 1.96
CA GLU A 388 -0.50 12.64 3.03
C GLU A 388 -1.92 12.08 2.80
N LEU A 389 -2.89 12.95 2.50
CA LEU A 389 -4.26 12.55 2.18
C LEU A 389 -4.32 11.64 0.96
N THR A 390 -3.54 11.92 -0.10
CA THR A 390 -3.61 11.14 -1.34
C THR A 390 -2.82 9.83 -1.24
N MET A 391 -1.74 9.77 -0.45
CA MET A 391 -1.10 8.53 -0.03
C MET A 391 -2.07 7.64 0.78
N TRP A 392 -2.82 8.23 1.73
CA TRP A 392 -3.83 7.52 2.50
C TRP A 392 -4.96 6.97 1.62
N LEU A 393 -5.51 7.80 0.71
CA LEU A 393 -6.53 7.39 -0.26
C LEU A 393 -6.02 6.31 -1.24
N THR A 394 -4.73 6.34 -1.60
CA THR A 394 -4.11 5.39 -2.53
C THR A 394 -3.71 4.08 -1.85
N SER A 395 -3.71 4.01 -0.52
CA SER A 395 -3.42 2.79 0.23
C SER A 395 -4.40 1.64 -0.09
N ALA A 396 -3.88 0.41 -0.23
CA ALA A 396 -4.68 -0.75 -0.64
C ALA A 396 -5.91 -1.00 0.25
N TRP A 397 -5.80 -0.74 1.55
CA TRP A 397 -6.90 -0.87 2.51
C TRP A 397 -8.01 0.14 2.25
N VAL A 398 -7.68 1.43 2.08
CA VAL A 398 -8.68 2.49 1.82
C VAL A 398 -9.31 2.30 0.45
N ARG A 399 -8.52 1.94 -0.58
CA ARG A 399 -9.02 1.60 -1.92
C ARG A 399 -9.95 0.38 -1.91
N GLY A 400 -9.61 -0.65 -1.14
CA GLY A 400 -10.47 -1.82 -0.94
C GLY A 400 -11.81 -1.44 -0.29
N ILE A 401 -11.79 -0.60 0.75
CA ILE A 401 -13.00 -0.09 1.40
C ILE A 401 -13.84 0.78 0.44
N LEU A 402 -13.22 1.68 -0.32
CA LEU A 402 -13.89 2.48 -1.35
C LEU A 402 -14.58 1.61 -2.40
N LEU A 403 -13.92 0.53 -2.86
CA LEU A 403 -14.52 -0.41 -3.82
C LEU A 403 -15.68 -1.20 -3.21
N VAL A 404 -15.60 -1.60 -1.94
CA VAL A 404 -16.72 -2.22 -1.21
C VAL A 404 -17.91 -1.26 -1.10
N LEU A 405 -17.67 -0.02 -0.70
CA LEU A 405 -18.73 1.00 -0.58
C LEU A 405 -19.36 1.30 -1.95
N MET A 406 -18.56 1.38 -3.02
CA MET A 406 -19.03 1.54 -4.39
C MET A 406 -19.95 0.40 -4.83
N LEU A 407 -19.53 -0.86 -4.62
CA LEU A 407 -20.29 -2.04 -5.03
C LEU A 407 -21.56 -2.23 -4.19
N LEU A 408 -21.52 -1.98 -2.89
CA LEU A 408 -22.70 -2.04 -2.02
C LEU A 408 -23.71 -0.93 -2.36
N ALA A 409 -23.26 0.29 -2.61
CA ALA A 409 -24.14 1.40 -3.00
C ALA A 409 -24.79 1.16 -4.38
N ALA A 410 -24.05 0.61 -5.35
CA ALA A 410 -24.61 0.18 -6.63
C ALA A 410 -25.65 -0.94 -6.49
N TYR A 411 -25.44 -1.89 -5.57
CA TYR A 411 -26.42 -2.94 -5.26
C TYR A 411 -27.69 -2.40 -4.61
N VAL A 412 -27.60 -1.38 -3.73
CA VAL A 412 -28.78 -0.70 -3.18
C VAL A 412 -29.56 -0.04 -4.32
N GLU A 413 -28.92 0.78 -5.15
CA GLU A 413 -29.58 1.48 -6.27
C GLU A 413 -30.36 0.50 -7.19
N PHE A 414 -29.75 -0.65 -7.51
CA PHE A 414 -30.40 -1.68 -8.34
C PHE A 414 -31.62 -2.32 -7.68
N HIS A 415 -31.64 -2.46 -6.35
CA HIS A 415 -32.75 -3.03 -5.59
C HIS A 415 -33.76 -1.99 -5.07
N THR A 416 -33.48 -0.70 -5.15
CA THR A 416 -34.37 0.38 -4.68
C THR A 416 -34.64 1.42 -5.78
N PRO A 417 -35.45 1.09 -6.81
CA PRO A 417 -35.73 2.01 -7.92
C PRO A 417 -36.27 3.36 -7.45
N GLY A 418 -35.64 4.45 -7.91
CA GLY A 418 -36.09 5.83 -7.68
C GLY A 418 -35.36 6.60 -6.57
N VAL A 419 -34.38 6.00 -5.87
CA VAL A 419 -33.62 6.68 -4.80
C VAL A 419 -32.14 6.84 -5.18
N GLY A 420 -31.89 7.64 -6.22
CA GLY A 420 -30.57 7.92 -6.86
C GLY A 420 -29.43 8.42 -5.97
N LEU A 421 -29.66 8.53 -4.66
CA LEU A 421 -28.65 8.82 -3.65
C LEU A 421 -27.61 7.70 -3.52
N ALA A 422 -28.01 6.43 -3.71
CA ALA A 422 -27.08 5.30 -3.63
C ALA A 422 -26.13 5.27 -4.85
N GLY A 423 -26.65 5.50 -6.05
CA GLY A 423 -25.87 5.71 -7.27
C GLY A 423 -24.91 6.91 -7.16
N LEU A 424 -25.33 8.00 -6.52
CA LEU A 424 -24.44 9.14 -6.23
C LEU A 424 -23.29 8.78 -5.28
N VAL A 425 -23.56 7.99 -4.22
CA VAL A 425 -22.50 7.49 -3.33
C VAL A 425 -21.54 6.57 -4.09
N ALA A 426 -22.04 5.66 -4.93
CA ALA A 426 -21.21 4.81 -5.77
C ALA A 426 -20.31 5.63 -6.72
N LEU A 427 -20.87 6.66 -7.37
CA LEU A 427 -20.12 7.56 -8.25
C LEU A 427 -19.04 8.34 -7.49
N ILE A 428 -19.33 8.85 -6.29
CA ILE A 428 -18.34 9.54 -5.45
C ILE A 428 -17.20 8.58 -5.05
N CYS A 429 -17.52 7.34 -4.64
CA CYS A 429 -16.51 6.34 -4.32
C CYS A 429 -15.63 6.00 -5.54
N LEU A 430 -16.21 5.87 -6.74
CA LEU A 430 -15.48 5.64 -7.99
C LEU A 430 -14.54 6.81 -8.34
N VAL A 431 -15.05 8.06 -8.25
CA VAL A 431 -14.28 9.28 -8.54
C VAL A 431 -13.10 9.42 -7.58
N ILE A 432 -13.27 9.11 -6.29
CA ILE A 432 -12.17 9.11 -5.31
C ILE A 432 -11.18 7.96 -5.60
N PHE A 433 -11.68 6.75 -5.88
CA PHE A 433 -10.85 5.57 -6.15
C PHE A 433 -9.93 5.72 -7.37
N ALA A 434 -10.42 6.32 -8.45
CA ALA A 434 -9.64 6.55 -9.67
C ALA A 434 -8.91 7.91 -9.66
N GLY A 435 -9.48 8.92 -9.00
CA GLY A 435 -8.95 10.28 -8.94
C GLY A 435 -7.75 10.45 -8.01
N ALA A 436 -7.70 9.74 -6.88
CA ALA A 436 -6.53 9.82 -5.99
C ALA A 436 -5.22 9.33 -6.67
N PRO A 437 -5.19 8.17 -7.34
CA PRO A 437 -4.04 7.76 -8.16
C PRO A 437 -3.69 8.76 -9.29
N TYR A 438 -4.69 9.38 -9.92
CA TYR A 438 -4.46 10.39 -10.96
C TYR A 438 -3.78 11.66 -10.40
N LEU A 439 -4.09 12.05 -9.16
CA LEU A 439 -3.46 13.19 -8.48
C LEU A 439 -2.02 12.91 -8.02
N THR A 440 -1.61 11.63 -7.89
CA THR A 440 -0.22 11.22 -7.59
C THR A 440 0.52 10.65 -8.80
N GLY A 441 0.09 10.92 -10.04
CA GLY A 441 0.77 10.40 -11.24
C GLY A 441 0.65 8.89 -11.48
N PHE A 442 0.01 8.14 -10.58
CA PHE A 442 -0.16 6.68 -10.67
C PHE A 442 -1.16 6.24 -11.75
N ALA A 443 -1.98 7.15 -12.26
CA ALA A 443 -2.93 6.87 -13.33
C ALA A 443 -2.92 8.01 -14.35
N ASN A 444 -2.87 7.65 -15.63
CA ASN A 444 -3.04 8.60 -16.73
C ASN A 444 -4.53 8.85 -17.00
N PHE A 445 -4.82 9.77 -17.91
CA PHE A 445 -6.20 9.97 -18.38
C PHE A 445 -6.78 8.72 -19.06
N TRP A 446 -5.92 7.82 -19.57
CA TRP A 446 -6.33 6.60 -20.26
C TRP A 446 -7.02 5.60 -19.34
N GLU A 447 -6.57 5.42 -18.10
CA GLU A 447 -7.20 4.52 -17.12
C GLU A 447 -8.62 4.98 -16.79
N VAL A 448 -8.79 6.29 -16.54
CA VAL A 448 -10.10 6.90 -16.29
C VAL A 448 -10.99 6.80 -17.53
N ALA A 449 -10.45 7.07 -18.72
CA ALA A 449 -11.18 6.94 -19.98
C ALA A 449 -11.63 5.50 -20.26
N LEU A 450 -10.79 4.50 -19.95
CA LEU A 450 -11.12 3.09 -20.14
C LEU A 450 -12.26 2.65 -19.21
N ILE A 451 -12.25 3.09 -17.95
CA ILE A 451 -13.35 2.88 -17.00
C ILE A 451 -14.65 3.51 -17.53
N VAL A 452 -14.60 4.77 -17.98
CA VAL A 452 -15.76 5.50 -18.49
C VAL A 452 -16.32 4.85 -19.77
N VAL A 453 -15.47 4.46 -20.72
CA VAL A 453 -15.89 3.73 -21.93
C VAL A 453 -16.48 2.36 -21.55
N GLY A 454 -15.93 1.68 -20.54
CA GLY A 454 -16.50 0.44 -20.01
C GLY A 454 -17.92 0.61 -19.48
N PHE A 455 -18.18 1.66 -18.69
CA PHE A 455 -19.54 1.99 -18.22
C PHE A 455 -20.47 2.41 -19.36
N ILE A 456 -19.99 3.12 -20.39
CA ILE A 456 -20.78 3.46 -21.58
C ILE A 456 -21.19 2.19 -22.34
N LEU A 457 -20.29 1.21 -22.52
CA LEU A 457 -20.59 -0.07 -23.14
C LEU A 457 -21.62 -0.88 -22.33
N LEU A 458 -21.51 -0.88 -21.00
CA LEU A 458 -22.50 -1.50 -20.10
C LEU A 458 -23.89 -0.85 -20.23
N ALA A 459 -23.95 0.49 -20.31
CA ALA A 459 -25.21 1.21 -20.52
C ALA A 459 -25.80 0.96 -21.91
N LEU A 460 -24.97 0.87 -22.95
CA LEU A 460 -25.42 0.53 -24.32
C LEU A 460 -25.98 -0.89 -24.40
N GLU A 461 -25.35 -1.87 -23.75
CA GLU A 461 -25.92 -3.21 -23.62
C GLU A 461 -27.26 -3.15 -22.86
N ALA A 462 -27.30 -2.52 -21.67
CA ALA A 462 -28.50 -2.49 -20.82
C ALA A 462 -29.71 -1.73 -21.40
N PHE A 463 -29.51 -0.71 -22.25
CA PHE A 463 -30.58 0.14 -22.76
C PHE A 463 -30.83 0.04 -24.28
N VAL A 464 -29.90 -0.50 -25.07
CA VAL A 464 -29.99 -0.48 -26.55
C VAL A 464 -29.92 -1.87 -27.18
N ILE A 465 -29.18 -2.82 -26.58
CA ILE A 465 -28.96 -4.15 -27.15
C ILE A 465 -29.79 -5.19 -26.38
N PRO A 466 -30.83 -5.81 -26.97
CA PRO A 466 -31.63 -6.80 -26.28
C PRO A 466 -30.86 -8.13 -26.12
N GLY A 467 -30.10 -8.26 -25.03
CA GLY A 467 -29.35 -9.48 -24.70
C GLY A 467 -28.37 -9.29 -23.53
N PHE A 468 -27.38 -10.19 -23.47
CA PHE A 468 -26.10 -9.96 -22.81
C PHE A 468 -25.01 -10.47 -23.76
N GLY A 469 -24.58 -9.59 -24.67
CA GLY A 469 -23.68 -9.88 -25.76
C GLY A 469 -22.26 -9.34 -25.55
N VAL A 470 -21.63 -9.01 -26.67
CA VAL A 470 -20.22 -8.61 -26.71
C VAL A 470 -19.98 -7.27 -26.01
N ALA A 471 -20.89 -6.29 -26.13
CA ALA A 471 -20.68 -4.97 -25.53
C ALA A 471 -20.71 -5.03 -24.00
N GLY A 472 -21.61 -5.81 -23.41
CA GLY A 472 -21.65 -6.09 -21.99
C GLY A 472 -20.35 -6.72 -21.47
N ILE A 473 -19.88 -7.79 -22.13
CA ILE A 473 -18.63 -8.46 -21.75
C ILE A 473 -17.42 -7.52 -21.90
N THR A 474 -17.29 -6.82 -23.03
CA THR A 474 -16.20 -5.85 -23.24
C THR A 474 -16.27 -4.69 -22.23
N GLY A 475 -17.47 -4.23 -21.87
CA GLY A 475 -17.68 -3.23 -20.84
C GLY A 475 -17.17 -3.66 -19.46
N ILE A 476 -17.51 -4.87 -19.02
CA ILE A 476 -16.95 -5.45 -17.78
C ILE A 476 -15.42 -5.52 -17.84
N VAL A 477 -14.86 -6.03 -18.95
CA VAL A 477 -13.40 -6.15 -19.11
C VAL A 477 -12.72 -4.77 -19.06
N PHE A 478 -13.29 -3.75 -19.70
CA PHE A 478 -12.72 -2.39 -19.68
C PHE A 478 -12.78 -1.77 -18.28
N VAL A 479 -13.88 -1.94 -17.55
CA VAL A 479 -13.96 -1.50 -16.14
C VAL A 479 -12.93 -2.22 -15.27
N ILE A 480 -12.81 -3.55 -15.37
CA ILE A 480 -11.84 -4.32 -14.57
C ILE A 480 -10.39 -3.96 -14.91
N VAL A 481 -10.04 -3.89 -16.20
CA VAL A 481 -8.68 -3.54 -16.64
C VAL A 481 -8.34 -2.11 -16.26
N GLY A 482 -9.26 -1.15 -16.42
CA GLY A 482 -9.05 0.23 -16.00
C GLY A 482 -8.87 0.36 -14.48
N LEU A 483 -9.74 -0.25 -13.68
CA LEU A 483 -9.61 -0.26 -12.21
C LEU A 483 -8.29 -0.91 -11.77
N LEU A 484 -7.87 -2.01 -12.40
CA LEU A 484 -6.59 -2.67 -12.12
C LEU A 484 -5.38 -1.81 -12.51
N ALA A 485 -5.44 -1.15 -13.67
CA ALA A 485 -4.36 -0.31 -14.17
C ALA A 485 -4.11 0.94 -13.29
N THR A 486 -5.13 1.45 -12.59
CA THR A 486 -4.95 2.51 -11.57
C THR A 486 -4.20 2.08 -10.30
N PHE A 487 -3.74 0.82 -10.17
CA PHE A 487 -2.79 0.40 -9.11
C PHE A 487 -1.33 0.40 -9.58
N VAL A 488 -1.09 0.47 -10.89
CA VAL A 488 0.25 0.36 -11.49
C VAL A 488 0.77 1.77 -11.79
N PRO A 489 1.87 2.23 -11.18
CA PRO A 489 2.45 3.55 -11.44
C PRO A 489 2.66 3.82 -12.93
N ASP A 490 2.62 5.09 -13.35
CA ASP A 490 3.10 5.42 -14.68
C ASP A 490 4.62 5.20 -14.76
N VAL A 491 5.11 4.78 -15.92
CA VAL A 491 6.53 4.48 -16.13
C VAL A 491 6.99 5.06 -17.47
N PRO A 492 8.19 5.68 -17.56
CA PRO A 492 8.64 6.34 -18.78
C PRO A 492 8.52 5.46 -20.03
N GLY A 493 7.66 5.87 -20.98
CA GLY A 493 7.37 5.15 -22.22
C GLY A 493 6.07 4.33 -22.22
N ARG A 494 5.37 4.17 -21.08
CA ARG A 494 3.99 3.67 -21.03
C ARG A 494 3.08 4.69 -21.72
N THR A 495 2.33 4.23 -22.72
CA THR A 495 1.46 5.08 -23.57
C THR A 495 0.01 4.61 -23.60
N PHE A 496 -0.30 3.51 -22.92
CA PHE A 496 -1.63 2.90 -22.86
C PHE A 496 -1.78 2.08 -21.55
N PRO A 497 -3.00 1.79 -21.05
CA PRO A 497 -3.21 1.04 -19.81
C PRO A 497 -2.83 -0.46 -19.84
N LEU A 498 -2.22 -0.95 -20.92
CA LEU A 498 -1.67 -2.31 -20.93
C LEU A 498 -0.33 -2.34 -20.19
N VAL A 499 -0.24 -3.27 -19.24
CA VAL A 499 0.96 -3.56 -18.44
C VAL A 499 2.14 -3.91 -19.36
N THR A 500 3.13 -3.01 -19.47
CA THR A 500 4.41 -3.26 -20.16
C THR A 500 5.30 -4.18 -19.31
N PRO A 501 5.61 -5.43 -19.72
CA PRO A 501 6.27 -6.40 -18.84
C PRO A 501 7.76 -6.14 -18.52
N SER A 502 8.31 -5.02 -18.98
CA SER A 502 9.75 -4.73 -19.00
C SER A 502 10.30 -4.06 -17.74
N ALA A 503 9.44 -3.52 -16.86
CA ALA A 503 9.87 -2.86 -15.62
C ALA A 503 9.73 -3.80 -14.42
N SER A 504 10.82 -3.96 -13.65
CA SER A 504 10.84 -4.69 -12.38
C SER A 504 9.95 -4.01 -11.34
N GLY A 505 9.11 -4.78 -10.64
CA GLY A 505 8.18 -4.26 -9.62
C GLY A 505 6.73 -4.12 -10.12
N VAL A 506 6.51 -3.86 -11.41
CA VAL A 506 5.16 -3.70 -12.01
C VAL A 506 4.22 -4.88 -11.70
N TRP A 507 4.74 -6.11 -11.71
CA TRP A 507 3.96 -7.31 -11.37
C TRP A 507 3.48 -7.35 -9.91
N GLU A 508 4.16 -6.67 -8.98
CA GLU A 508 3.73 -6.57 -7.59
C GLU A 508 2.57 -5.59 -7.44
N PHE A 509 2.59 -4.46 -8.15
CA PHE A 509 1.45 -3.54 -8.23
C PHE A 509 0.22 -4.21 -8.86
N VAL A 510 0.40 -4.96 -9.96
CA VAL A 510 -0.68 -5.77 -10.57
C VAL A 510 -1.21 -6.83 -9.60
N ARG A 511 -0.33 -7.57 -8.92
CA ARG A 511 -0.69 -8.57 -7.89
C ARG A 511 -1.50 -7.93 -6.76
N ASN A 512 -1.02 -6.81 -6.22
CA ASN A 512 -1.62 -6.13 -5.08
C ASN A 512 -2.97 -5.50 -5.45
N GLY A 513 -3.09 -4.91 -6.66
CA GLY A 513 -4.36 -4.41 -7.20
C GLY A 513 -5.38 -5.53 -7.43
N LEU A 514 -4.96 -6.64 -8.05
CA LEU A 514 -5.82 -7.80 -8.29
C LEU A 514 -6.32 -8.43 -6.97
N LEU A 515 -5.44 -8.58 -5.97
CA LEU A 515 -5.81 -9.04 -4.63
C LEU A 515 -6.78 -8.06 -3.96
N THR A 516 -6.51 -6.75 -4.03
CA THR A 516 -7.39 -5.71 -3.44
C THR A 516 -8.79 -5.77 -4.06
N ILE A 517 -8.89 -5.81 -5.40
CA ILE A 517 -10.17 -5.93 -6.12
C ILE A 517 -10.87 -7.25 -5.76
N THR A 518 -10.15 -8.36 -5.67
CA THR A 518 -10.73 -9.69 -5.37
C THR A 518 -11.26 -9.76 -3.94
N PHE A 519 -10.48 -9.33 -2.94
CA PHE A 519 -10.92 -9.30 -1.54
C PHE A 519 -12.08 -8.32 -1.34
N ALA A 520 -12.03 -7.14 -1.96
CA ALA A 520 -13.14 -6.19 -1.94
C ALA A 520 -14.41 -6.76 -2.62
N ALA A 521 -14.30 -7.46 -3.74
CA ALA A 521 -15.44 -8.11 -4.39
C ALA A 521 -16.05 -9.23 -3.52
N LEU A 522 -15.21 -10.08 -2.91
CA LEU A 522 -15.68 -11.12 -1.98
C LEU A 522 -16.34 -10.53 -0.73
N LEU A 523 -15.74 -9.51 -0.12
CA LEU A 523 -16.32 -8.79 1.02
C LEU A 523 -17.61 -8.06 0.62
N SER A 524 -17.71 -7.56 -0.61
CA SER A 524 -18.94 -6.99 -1.16
C SER A 524 -20.03 -8.04 -1.33
N ILE A 525 -19.72 -9.26 -1.80
CA ILE A 525 -20.69 -10.35 -1.92
C ILE A 525 -21.24 -10.75 -0.53
N VAL A 526 -20.37 -10.87 0.48
CA VAL A 526 -20.80 -11.10 1.87
C VAL A 526 -21.64 -9.93 2.38
N GLY A 527 -21.22 -8.70 2.08
CA GLY A 527 -21.96 -7.49 2.40
C GLY A 527 -23.36 -7.47 1.76
N MET A 528 -23.49 -7.76 0.46
CA MET A 528 -24.76 -7.85 -0.26
C MET A 528 -25.66 -8.95 0.31
N PHE A 529 -25.11 -10.10 0.68
CA PHE A 529 -25.87 -11.18 1.32
C PHE A 529 -26.44 -10.76 2.68
N VAL A 530 -25.61 -10.16 3.55
CA VAL A 530 -26.03 -9.60 4.84
C VAL A 530 -27.05 -8.48 4.63
N MET A 531 -26.78 -7.56 3.70
CA MET A 531 -27.61 -6.39 3.42
C MET A 531 -28.97 -6.81 2.87
N GLY A 532 -29.03 -7.66 1.85
CA GLY A 532 -30.27 -8.24 1.32
C GLY A 532 -31.03 -9.09 2.34
N ARG A 533 -30.35 -9.72 3.32
CA ARG A 533 -31.00 -10.44 4.41
C ARG A 533 -31.61 -9.52 5.46
N TYR A 534 -31.02 -8.36 5.79
CA TYR A 534 -31.43 -7.53 6.94
C TYR A 534 -32.04 -6.16 6.60
N LEU A 535 -31.83 -5.58 5.41
CA LEU A 535 -32.46 -4.31 5.01
C LEU A 535 -33.99 -4.31 5.02
N PRO A 536 -34.69 -5.40 4.60
CA PRO A 536 -36.16 -5.44 4.64
C PRO A 536 -36.75 -5.25 6.05
N GLU A 537 -35.95 -5.48 7.09
CA GLU A 537 -36.31 -5.38 8.51
C GLU A 537 -35.99 -3.99 9.11
N MET A 538 -35.31 -3.08 8.39
CA MET A 538 -34.91 -1.76 8.90
C MET A 538 -35.98 -0.67 8.72
N GLU A 539 -36.58 -0.22 9.83
CA GLU A 539 -37.61 0.83 9.87
C GLU A 539 -37.21 2.15 9.18
N ALA A 540 -35.94 2.55 9.31
CA ALA A 540 -35.44 3.79 8.72
C ALA A 540 -35.55 3.81 7.19
N LEU A 541 -35.30 2.67 6.53
CA LEU A 541 -35.38 2.54 5.07
C LEU A 541 -36.83 2.34 4.60
N ARG A 542 -37.63 1.59 5.36
CA ARG A 542 -39.10 1.47 5.19
C ARG A 542 -39.85 2.81 5.21
N ARG A 543 -39.23 3.86 5.77
CA ARG A 543 -39.79 5.23 5.84
C ARG A 543 -39.28 6.14 4.71
N ALA A 544 -38.23 5.75 4.00
CA ALA A 544 -37.63 6.50 2.90
C ALA A 544 -38.03 5.94 1.52
N ILE A 545 -38.28 4.64 1.42
CA ILE A 545 -38.81 3.98 0.23
C ILE A 545 -40.34 3.90 0.36
N PRO A 546 -41.11 4.51 -0.56
CA PRO A 546 -42.54 4.20 -0.68
C PRO A 546 -42.67 2.72 -1.05
N LEU A 547 -43.31 1.93 -0.19
CA LEU A 547 -43.68 0.57 -0.57
C LEU A 547 -44.65 0.66 -1.75
N ASN A 548 -44.46 -0.21 -2.74
CA ASN A 548 -45.40 -0.35 -3.84
C ASN A 548 -46.76 -0.75 -3.21
N PRO A 549 -47.86 -0.01 -3.43
CA PRO A 549 -49.14 -0.31 -2.79
C PRO A 549 -49.57 -1.73 -3.14
N THR A 550 -50.12 -2.45 -2.16
CA THR A 550 -50.53 -3.84 -2.40
C THR A 550 -51.64 -3.90 -3.45
N PRO A 551 -51.87 -5.04 -4.11
CA PRO A 551 -53.02 -5.20 -5.02
C PRO A 551 -54.38 -4.94 -4.36
N GLU A 552 -54.46 -4.94 -3.03
CA GLU A 552 -55.64 -4.58 -2.24
C GLU A 552 -55.76 -3.05 -2.04
N GLU A 553 -54.64 -2.33 -1.96
CA GLU A 553 -54.58 -0.85 -1.91
C GLU A 553 -54.75 -0.20 -3.30
N VAL A 554 -54.44 -0.94 -4.38
CA VAL A 554 -54.76 -0.55 -5.77
C VAL A 554 -56.03 -1.25 -6.29
N ALA A 555 -56.89 -1.72 -5.39
CA ALA A 555 -58.26 -2.05 -5.75
C ALA A 555 -58.94 -0.77 -6.28
N PRO A 556 -59.45 -0.73 -7.52
CA PRO A 556 -60.13 0.46 -8.02
C PRO A 556 -61.36 0.73 -7.16
N GLU A 557 -61.62 2.00 -6.82
CA GLU A 557 -62.81 2.38 -6.04
C GLU A 557 -64.06 1.75 -6.66
N ASP A 558 -64.87 1.10 -5.82
CA ASP A 558 -66.12 0.45 -6.22
C ASP A 558 -67.11 1.53 -6.69
N GLY A 559 -67.15 1.76 -8.01
CA GLY A 559 -68.03 2.73 -8.66
C GLY A 559 -69.52 2.42 -8.48
N TYR A 560 -69.85 1.26 -7.90
CA TYR A 560 -71.20 0.82 -7.57
C TYR A 560 -71.33 0.43 -6.08
N HIS A 561 -70.56 1.08 -5.19
CA HIS A 561 -70.51 0.93 -3.71
C HIS A 561 -71.55 -0.01 -3.09
N GLY A 562 -71.30 -1.32 -3.12
CA GLY A 562 -72.13 -2.35 -2.48
C GLY A 562 -73.59 -2.47 -2.95
N ALA A 563 -73.96 -1.79 -4.03
CA ALA A 563 -75.31 -1.67 -4.58
C ALA A 563 -75.64 -2.70 -5.69
N VAL A 564 -74.63 -3.45 -6.16
CA VAL A 564 -74.80 -4.61 -7.04
C VAL A 564 -74.02 -5.79 -6.45
N ARG A 565 -74.73 -6.87 -6.13
CA ARG A 565 -74.22 -8.03 -5.39
C ARG A 565 -74.44 -9.31 -6.20
N VAL A 566 -73.61 -10.33 -5.93
CA VAL A 566 -73.79 -11.66 -6.52
C VAL A 566 -75.13 -12.25 -6.06
N GLY A 567 -75.94 -12.69 -7.01
CA GLY A 567 -77.33 -13.12 -6.82
C GLY A 567 -78.39 -12.04 -7.09
N ASP A 568 -78.02 -10.78 -7.29
CA ASP A 568 -78.99 -9.73 -7.62
C ASP A 568 -79.56 -9.93 -9.04
N LEU A 569 -80.88 -9.72 -9.15
CA LEU A 569 -81.59 -9.72 -10.43
C LEU A 569 -81.72 -8.30 -10.97
N GLY A 570 -81.31 -8.12 -12.23
CA GLY A 570 -81.41 -6.86 -12.96
C GLY A 570 -81.99 -7.06 -14.36
N ARG A 571 -82.00 -5.98 -15.14
CA ARG A 571 -82.53 -5.96 -16.50
C ARG A 571 -81.54 -5.30 -17.46
N CYS A 572 -81.28 -5.92 -18.61
CA CYS A 572 -80.46 -5.33 -19.66
C CYS A 572 -81.12 -4.05 -20.20
N GLU A 573 -80.36 -2.96 -20.27
CA GLU A 573 -80.79 -1.68 -20.86
C GLU A 573 -80.24 -1.58 -22.30
N THR A 574 -78.99 -1.97 -22.51
CA THR A 574 -78.43 -2.26 -23.85
C THR A 574 -78.43 -3.77 -24.11
N PRO A 575 -78.39 -4.22 -25.37
CA PRO A 575 -77.90 -5.57 -25.66
C PRO A 575 -76.50 -5.77 -25.08
N LEU A 576 -76.19 -7.00 -24.65
CA LEU A 576 -74.87 -7.38 -24.13
C LEU A 576 -74.12 -8.20 -25.18
N ARG A 577 -72.92 -7.77 -25.64
CA ARG A 577 -72.13 -8.47 -26.68
C ARG A 577 -70.60 -8.37 -26.50
N PRO A 578 -69.99 -9.12 -25.56
CA PRO A 578 -70.60 -9.64 -24.34
C PRO A 578 -70.82 -8.53 -23.30
N ALA A 579 -70.16 -7.38 -23.45
CA ALA A 579 -70.34 -6.21 -22.58
C ALA A 579 -71.57 -5.37 -22.95
N GLY A 580 -72.09 -4.61 -21.98
CA GLY A 580 -73.17 -3.64 -22.15
C GLY A 580 -73.63 -3.10 -20.79
N LYS A 581 -74.85 -2.54 -20.70
CA LYS A 581 -75.40 -2.00 -19.44
C LYS A 581 -76.65 -2.74 -18.98
N ALA A 582 -76.71 -3.00 -17.68
CA ALA A 582 -77.89 -3.54 -17.00
C ALA A 582 -78.21 -2.74 -15.73
N ARG A 583 -79.50 -2.66 -15.40
CA ARG A 583 -80.01 -1.96 -14.22
C ARG A 583 -80.37 -2.93 -13.10
N PHE A 584 -79.91 -2.65 -11.90
CA PHE A 584 -80.17 -3.38 -10.66
C PHE A 584 -80.79 -2.41 -9.65
N GLY A 585 -82.10 -2.55 -9.38
CA GLY A 585 -82.86 -1.52 -8.68
C GLY A 585 -82.78 -0.18 -9.42
N ASP A 586 -82.31 0.87 -8.75
CA ASP A 586 -82.08 2.18 -9.35
C ASP A 586 -80.73 2.32 -10.07
N VAL A 587 -79.75 1.45 -9.76
CA VAL A 587 -78.36 1.58 -10.22
C VAL A 587 -78.19 0.98 -11.63
N LEU A 588 -77.59 1.76 -12.53
CA LEU A 588 -77.21 1.33 -13.88
C LEU A 588 -75.71 0.98 -13.89
N ALA A 589 -75.38 -0.29 -14.07
CA ALA A 589 -74.01 -0.78 -14.08
C ALA A 589 -73.57 -1.25 -15.48
N ASP A 590 -72.29 -1.04 -15.78
CA ASP A 590 -71.59 -1.71 -16.88
C ASP A 590 -71.37 -3.19 -16.49
N VAL A 591 -71.85 -4.11 -17.33
CA VAL A 591 -71.85 -5.55 -17.09
C VAL A 591 -71.25 -6.32 -18.26
N VAL A 592 -70.72 -7.51 -17.98
CA VAL A 592 -70.25 -8.48 -19.00
C VAL A 592 -71.05 -9.76 -18.86
N SER A 593 -71.70 -10.17 -19.95
CA SER A 593 -72.43 -11.44 -20.04
C SER A 593 -71.46 -12.62 -20.16
N GLN A 594 -71.74 -13.70 -19.42
CA GLN A 594 -71.10 -15.00 -19.58
C GLN A 594 -71.54 -15.73 -20.87
N ALA A 595 -72.66 -15.32 -21.47
CA ALA A 595 -73.13 -15.79 -22.77
C ALA A 595 -72.87 -14.75 -23.87
N ASP A 596 -72.58 -15.19 -25.10
CA ASP A 596 -72.16 -14.32 -26.21
C ASP A 596 -73.16 -13.20 -26.58
N PHE A 597 -74.46 -13.40 -26.27
CA PHE A 597 -75.50 -12.41 -26.51
C PHE A 597 -76.64 -12.47 -25.47
N VAL A 598 -77.12 -11.30 -25.05
CA VAL A 598 -78.37 -11.09 -24.29
C VAL A 598 -79.08 -9.86 -24.88
N GLU A 599 -80.41 -9.89 -25.01
CA GLU A 599 -81.17 -8.77 -25.59
C GLU A 599 -81.49 -7.66 -24.58
N SER A 600 -81.65 -6.43 -25.08
CA SER A 600 -82.16 -5.31 -24.28
C SER A 600 -83.57 -5.65 -23.77
N GLY A 601 -83.80 -5.42 -22.49
CA GLY A 601 -85.05 -5.75 -21.82
C GLY A 601 -85.14 -7.18 -21.26
N GLU A 602 -84.15 -8.05 -21.46
CA GLU A 602 -84.10 -9.35 -20.78
C GLU A 602 -83.63 -9.23 -19.32
N ALA A 603 -84.01 -10.20 -18.49
CA ALA A 603 -83.61 -10.28 -17.09
C ALA A 603 -82.28 -11.02 -16.95
N VAL A 604 -81.40 -10.50 -16.09
CA VAL A 604 -80.06 -11.05 -15.83
C VAL A 604 -79.77 -11.18 -14.34
N GLU A 605 -78.95 -12.16 -13.99
CA GLU A 605 -78.51 -12.48 -12.64
C GLU A 605 -77.00 -12.24 -12.53
N VAL A 606 -76.56 -11.53 -11.49
CA VAL A 606 -75.13 -11.33 -11.21
C VAL A 606 -74.53 -12.63 -10.67
N ILE A 607 -73.49 -13.15 -11.33
CA ILE A 607 -72.84 -14.42 -10.95
C ILE A 607 -71.47 -14.24 -10.29
N GLU A 608 -70.76 -13.15 -10.63
CA GLU A 608 -69.39 -12.91 -10.21
C GLU A 608 -69.09 -11.40 -10.29
N ARG A 609 -68.14 -10.91 -9.50
CA ARG A 609 -67.80 -9.48 -9.42
C ARG A 609 -66.31 -9.29 -9.23
N HIS A 610 -65.66 -8.63 -10.18
CA HIS A 610 -64.24 -8.30 -10.15
C HIS A 610 -64.07 -6.78 -10.11
N GLY A 611 -64.20 -6.21 -8.90
CA GLY A 611 -64.22 -4.77 -8.68
C GLY A 611 -65.36 -4.10 -9.47
N ASN A 612 -64.98 -3.23 -10.41
CA ASN A 612 -65.90 -2.51 -11.29
C ASN A 612 -66.44 -3.33 -12.47
N VAL A 613 -66.00 -4.59 -12.66
CA VAL A 613 -66.56 -5.52 -13.64
C VAL A 613 -67.59 -6.43 -12.97
N VAL A 614 -68.86 -6.27 -13.33
CA VAL A 614 -69.97 -7.13 -12.90
C VAL A 614 -70.25 -8.17 -13.97
N VAL A 615 -70.13 -9.46 -13.63
CA VAL A 615 -70.38 -10.57 -14.58
C VAL A 615 -71.79 -11.10 -14.38
N VAL A 616 -72.54 -11.27 -15.47
CA VAL A 616 -73.96 -11.65 -15.46
C VAL A 616 -74.27 -12.85 -16.34
N ARG A 617 -75.38 -13.53 -16.06
CA ARG A 617 -76.01 -14.51 -16.97
C ARG A 617 -77.48 -14.17 -17.21
N PRO A 618 -78.11 -14.64 -18.31
CA PRO A 618 -79.57 -14.65 -18.43
C PRO A 618 -80.21 -15.32 -17.21
N ALA A 619 -81.14 -14.62 -16.55
CA ALA A 619 -81.86 -15.16 -15.40
C ALA A 619 -82.74 -16.33 -15.85
N ARG A 620 -82.74 -17.44 -15.08
CA ARG A 620 -83.63 -18.57 -15.37
C ARG A 620 -85.09 -18.13 -15.23
N LYS A 621 -85.88 -18.30 -16.30
CA LYS A 621 -87.34 -18.23 -16.23
C LYS A 621 -87.82 -19.35 -15.30
N VAL A 622 -88.52 -18.94 -14.23
CA VAL A 622 -89.19 -19.81 -13.25
C VAL A 622 -90.63 -20.03 -13.69
#